data_AF-A0A6M8HHK8-F1
#
_entry.id   AF-A0A6M8HHK8-F1
#
_cell.length_a   1.000
_cell.length_b   1.000
_cell.length_c   1.000
_cell.angle_alpha   90.00
_cell.angle_beta   90.00
_cell.angle_gamma   90.00
#
_symmetry.space_group_name_H-M   'P 1'
#
loop_
_entity.id
_entity.type
_entity.pdbx_description
1 polymer ?
#
loop_
_entity_poly.entity_id
_entity_poly.type
_entity_poly.pdbx_seq_one_letter_code
_entity_poly.pdbx_strand_id
1 'polypeptide(L)'
;MASGGVVTVLGASGHIIPVTVNGSQAYSLAKAYQSAVAGASGSGNFFAAEGNGAGVPTAGGSSVNQYVATVGGTYTYPAGYNHFVTETTSHVLIDASAATAGTTLNTLVGIGGATFISGNESGTFIAGGGNNLFLGSGAGTYTIATSDGNDSIFAGTGSTSIYGGTGNNLISLGSGADTVVSDGTDRILASTGSATISLTGTNSTIYGGSGNLVVDDKAGTGTSLAGGSGNALIVGGTNSFYSLNGTSTVFAGTSDTINAAGDTTVYGAGGTSLTQTGSASLTFIGGVGNATVNSGAGAATVFGANGSNITYTGHGMVIAGSGNETLNGSGSTQGFIGFISNQSTAAGDSISGGSGDDTLVAGIGNQTLSGGAGMNQFIIAANGTAGNASITISDFGSSAGNMVQLYGYGANEVAKTLSTAVVSGSNTTVTLSDKSTITFNNVTNLKSGSFIGDA
;
A
#
# COMPACT_ATOMS: atom_id res chain seq x y z
N MET A 1 4.03 8.54 -21.02
CA MET A 1 4.37 7.75 -22.21
C MET A 1 3.06 7.35 -22.87
N ALA A 2 2.84 7.71 -24.13
CA ALA A 2 1.85 7.06 -24.97
C ALA A 2 2.44 7.04 -26.39
N SER A 3 2.89 5.88 -26.84
CA SER A 3 3.00 5.60 -28.27
C SER A 3 1.91 4.59 -28.61
N GLY A 4 0.68 5.09 -28.73
CA GLY A 4 -0.33 4.43 -29.52
C GLY A 4 0.05 4.45 -31.01
N GLY A 5 -0.64 3.68 -31.82
CA GLY A 5 -0.34 3.60 -33.25
C GLY A 5 -1.46 2.93 -34.04
N VAL A 6 -1.25 2.84 -35.34
CA VAL A 6 -2.16 2.13 -36.24
C VAL A 6 -1.59 0.74 -36.50
N VAL A 7 -2.37 -0.28 -36.20
CA VAL A 7 -2.10 -1.65 -36.67
C VAL A 7 -2.92 -1.91 -37.92
N THR A 8 -2.42 -2.78 -38.79
CA THR A 8 -3.11 -3.16 -40.02
C THR A 8 -3.37 -4.66 -40.02
N VAL A 9 -4.64 -5.06 -40.11
CA VAL A 9 -5.04 -6.47 -40.14
C VAL A 9 -5.68 -6.80 -41.49
N LEU A 10 -5.52 -8.05 -41.93
CA LEU A 10 -6.06 -8.49 -43.21
C LEU A 10 -7.55 -8.78 -43.08
N GLY A 11 -8.34 -8.24 -43.99
CA GLY A 11 -9.76 -8.48 -44.18
C GLY A 11 -10.05 -9.55 -45.24
N ALA A 12 -11.31 -9.68 -45.63
CA ALA A 12 -11.68 -10.54 -46.75
C ALA A 12 -11.13 -10.00 -48.07
N SER A 13 -10.87 -10.88 -49.03
CA SER A 13 -10.35 -10.52 -50.37
C SER A 13 -9.01 -9.75 -50.35
N GLY A 14 -8.27 -9.79 -49.25
CA GLY A 14 -6.98 -9.09 -49.11
C GLY A 14 -7.10 -7.61 -48.74
N HIS A 15 -8.29 -7.13 -48.38
CA HIS A 15 -8.52 -5.77 -47.88
C HIS A 15 -7.65 -5.51 -46.63
N ILE A 16 -7.10 -4.30 -46.47
CA ILE A 16 -6.29 -3.95 -45.31
C ILE A 16 -7.10 -3.05 -44.40
N ILE A 17 -7.32 -3.49 -43.17
CA ILE A 17 -8.12 -2.79 -42.16
C ILE A 17 -7.17 -2.04 -41.21
N PRO A 18 -7.17 -0.70 -41.21
CA PRO A 18 -6.43 0.07 -40.23
C PRO A 18 -7.21 0.15 -38.92
N VAL A 19 -6.58 -0.25 -37.81
CA VAL A 19 -7.13 -0.10 -36.46
C VAL A 19 -6.20 0.80 -35.65
N THR A 20 -6.73 1.96 -35.26
CA THR A 20 -6.04 2.86 -34.33
C THR A 20 -6.17 2.32 -32.91
N VAL A 21 -5.04 2.19 -32.22
CA VAL A 21 -4.99 1.73 -30.83
C VAL A 21 -4.15 2.70 -30.01
N ASN A 22 -4.76 3.27 -28.97
CA ASN A 22 -4.09 4.16 -28.03
C ASN A 22 -3.42 3.36 -26.89
N GLY A 23 -2.45 3.96 -26.19
CA GLY A 23 -1.75 3.29 -25.09
C GLY A 23 -0.73 2.22 -25.52
N SER A 24 0.39 2.11 -24.80
CA SER A 24 1.50 1.21 -25.20
C SER A 24 1.15 -0.27 -25.11
N GLN A 25 0.40 -0.68 -24.09
CA GLN A 25 0.09 -2.07 -23.79
C GLN A 25 -0.94 -2.60 -24.78
N ALA A 26 -2.05 -1.87 -24.98
CA ALA A 26 -3.04 -2.21 -26.00
C ALA A 26 -2.42 -2.23 -27.39
N TYR A 27 -1.55 -1.28 -27.73
CA TYR A 27 -0.84 -1.28 -29.01
C TYR A 27 0.08 -2.50 -29.17
N SER A 28 0.81 -2.90 -28.13
CA SER A 28 1.65 -4.12 -28.14
C SER A 28 0.81 -5.38 -28.39
N LEU A 29 -0.32 -5.51 -27.70
CA LEU A 29 -1.26 -6.62 -27.90
C LEU A 29 -1.88 -6.60 -29.31
N ALA A 30 -2.22 -5.42 -29.83
CA ALA A 30 -2.71 -5.26 -31.20
C ALA A 30 -1.65 -5.63 -32.25
N LYS A 31 -0.36 -5.36 -31.99
CA LYS A 31 0.76 -5.80 -32.84
C LYS A 31 0.94 -7.32 -32.81
N ALA A 32 0.75 -7.96 -31.65
CA ALA A 32 0.77 -9.41 -31.55
C ALA A 32 -0.40 -10.02 -32.33
N TYR A 33 -1.61 -9.47 -32.18
CA TYR A 33 -2.79 -9.84 -32.97
C TYR A 33 -2.52 -9.72 -34.48
N GLN A 34 -2.00 -8.58 -34.94
CA GLN A 34 -1.61 -8.36 -36.33
C GLN A 34 -0.62 -9.42 -36.82
N SER A 35 0.39 -9.74 -36.01
CA SER A 35 1.42 -10.71 -36.38
C SER A 35 0.86 -12.14 -36.50
N ALA A 36 -0.07 -12.52 -35.63
CA ALA A 36 -0.77 -13.81 -35.69
C ALA A 36 -1.59 -13.94 -36.98
N VAL A 37 -2.37 -12.91 -37.33
CA VAL A 37 -3.15 -12.85 -38.57
C VAL A 37 -2.23 -12.92 -39.80
N ALA A 38 -1.15 -12.13 -39.82
CA ALA A 38 -0.20 -12.12 -40.93
C ALA A 38 0.52 -13.46 -41.11
N GLY A 39 0.94 -14.11 -40.01
CA GLY A 39 1.59 -15.42 -40.05
C GLY A 39 0.65 -16.53 -40.55
N ALA A 40 -0.60 -16.54 -40.11
CA ALA A 40 -1.62 -17.46 -40.59
C ALA A 40 -1.90 -17.25 -42.09
N SER A 41 -1.99 -16.00 -42.54
CA SER A 41 -2.16 -15.68 -43.96
C SER A 41 -0.97 -16.13 -44.80
N GLY A 42 0.26 -15.88 -44.36
CA GLY A 42 1.47 -16.31 -45.07
C GLY A 42 1.62 -17.83 -45.18
N SER A 43 0.97 -18.57 -44.27
CA SER A 43 0.99 -20.05 -44.23
C SER A 43 -0.22 -20.69 -44.91
N GLY A 44 -1.13 -19.90 -45.50
CA GLY A 44 -2.37 -20.41 -46.10
C GLY A 44 -3.43 -20.90 -45.11
N ASN A 45 -3.28 -20.63 -43.81
CA ASN A 45 -4.17 -21.05 -42.73
C ASN A 45 -5.03 -19.89 -42.20
N PHE A 46 -5.46 -19.01 -43.10
CA PHE A 46 -6.26 -17.82 -42.78
C PHE A 46 -7.55 -17.82 -43.61
N PHE A 47 -8.65 -17.49 -42.95
CA PHE A 47 -9.93 -17.24 -43.59
C PHE A 47 -10.55 -15.99 -42.95
N ALA A 48 -11.13 -15.13 -43.78
CA ALA A 48 -11.82 -13.93 -43.33
C ALA A 48 -13.16 -13.75 -44.02
N ALA A 49 -14.12 -13.21 -43.28
CA ALA A 49 -15.39 -12.72 -43.80
C ALA A 49 -15.70 -11.35 -43.19
N GLU A 50 -16.47 -10.53 -43.89
CA GLU A 50 -16.82 -9.17 -43.47
C GLU A 50 -18.31 -8.90 -43.67
N GLY A 51 -18.92 -8.08 -42.82
CA GLY A 51 -20.29 -7.63 -43.02
C GLY A 51 -21.00 -7.03 -41.79
N ASN A 52 -22.33 -7.03 -41.86
CA ASN A 52 -23.25 -6.46 -40.86
C ASN A 52 -23.86 -7.51 -39.90
N GLY A 53 -23.29 -8.71 -39.86
CA GLY A 53 -23.77 -9.83 -39.03
C GLY A 53 -24.82 -10.72 -39.69
N ALA A 54 -25.42 -10.30 -40.81
CA ALA A 54 -26.37 -11.13 -41.55
C ALA A 54 -25.65 -12.08 -42.53
N GLY A 55 -26.08 -13.35 -42.57
CA GLY A 55 -25.56 -14.32 -43.54
C GLY A 55 -24.07 -14.61 -43.40
N VAL A 56 -23.55 -14.65 -42.16
CA VAL A 56 -22.13 -14.90 -41.90
C VAL A 56 -21.70 -16.23 -42.56
N PRO A 57 -20.70 -16.22 -43.46
CA PRO A 57 -20.20 -17.44 -44.09
C PRO A 57 -19.73 -18.47 -43.06
N THR A 58 -19.80 -19.76 -43.41
CA THR A 58 -19.21 -20.81 -42.56
C THR A 58 -17.70 -20.66 -42.53
N ALA A 59 -17.12 -20.67 -41.32
CA ALA A 59 -15.68 -20.67 -41.14
C ALA A 59 -15.01 -21.87 -41.81
N GLY A 60 -13.85 -21.65 -42.43
CA GLY A 60 -13.04 -22.73 -43.01
C GLY A 60 -12.26 -23.52 -41.95
N GLY A 61 -11.52 -24.54 -42.38
CA GLY A 61 -10.60 -25.33 -41.53
C GLY A 61 -9.29 -24.60 -41.17
N SER A 62 -9.24 -23.29 -41.35
CA SER A 62 -8.08 -22.44 -41.07
C SER A 62 -7.83 -22.30 -39.57
N SER A 63 -6.58 -22.12 -39.16
CA SER A 63 -6.24 -21.88 -37.75
C SER A 63 -6.65 -20.48 -37.28
N VAL A 64 -6.77 -19.53 -38.21
CA VAL A 64 -7.32 -18.19 -37.96
C VAL A 64 -8.53 -17.98 -38.87
N ASN A 65 -9.70 -17.91 -38.23
CA ASN A 65 -10.97 -17.56 -38.85
C ASN A 65 -11.41 -16.19 -38.28
N GLN A 66 -11.30 -15.14 -39.09
CA GLN A 66 -11.58 -13.75 -38.69
C GLN A 66 -12.89 -13.22 -39.26
N TYR A 67 -13.73 -12.66 -38.39
CA TYR A 67 -14.89 -11.89 -38.80
C TYR A 67 -14.62 -10.40 -38.68
N VAL A 68 -15.03 -9.61 -39.66
CA VAL A 68 -14.88 -8.14 -39.66
C VAL A 68 -16.27 -7.49 -39.67
N ALA A 69 -16.60 -6.78 -38.60
CA ALA A 69 -17.80 -5.96 -38.51
C ALA A 69 -17.56 -4.59 -39.17
N THR A 70 -18.26 -4.30 -40.26
CA THR A 70 -18.06 -3.05 -41.05
C THR A 70 -19.03 -1.93 -40.66
N VAL A 71 -19.98 -2.20 -39.77
CA VAL A 71 -20.97 -1.23 -39.28
C VAL A 71 -21.17 -1.40 -37.78
N GLY A 72 -21.71 -0.37 -37.12
CA GLY A 72 -22.19 -0.51 -35.74
C GLY A 72 -23.39 -1.44 -35.65
N GLY A 73 -23.62 -2.02 -34.47
CA GLY A 73 -24.77 -2.91 -34.25
C GLY A 73 -24.46 -4.05 -33.29
N THR A 74 -25.33 -5.06 -33.31
CA THR A 74 -25.26 -6.24 -32.45
C THR A 74 -24.87 -7.45 -33.27
N TYR A 75 -23.85 -8.17 -32.81
CA TYR A 75 -23.29 -9.34 -33.46
C TYR A 75 -23.25 -10.48 -32.46
N THR A 76 -23.84 -11.62 -32.79
CA THR A 76 -23.48 -12.88 -32.13
C THR A 76 -22.12 -13.31 -32.66
N TYR A 77 -21.20 -13.68 -31.76
CA TYR A 77 -19.87 -14.12 -32.12
C TYR A 77 -20.00 -15.35 -33.07
N PRO A 78 -19.54 -15.26 -34.33
CA PRO A 78 -19.87 -16.28 -35.30
C PRO A 78 -19.23 -17.63 -34.97
N ALA A 79 -20.00 -18.71 -35.07
CA ALA A 79 -19.51 -20.06 -34.80
C ALA A 79 -18.35 -20.44 -35.73
N GLY A 80 -17.28 -21.01 -35.16
CA GLY A 80 -16.06 -21.40 -35.89
C GLY A 80 -15.07 -20.27 -36.14
N TYR A 81 -15.44 -19.03 -35.85
CA TYR A 81 -14.51 -17.90 -35.85
C TYR A 81 -13.81 -17.80 -34.50
N ASN A 82 -12.53 -17.46 -34.52
CA ASN A 82 -11.71 -17.28 -33.32
C ASN A 82 -11.04 -15.90 -33.27
N HIS A 83 -11.32 -15.06 -34.27
CA HIS A 83 -10.87 -13.69 -34.40
C HIS A 83 -12.04 -12.78 -34.81
N PHE A 84 -12.14 -11.60 -34.21
CA PHE A 84 -13.17 -10.61 -34.51
C PHE A 84 -12.54 -9.22 -34.57
N VAL A 85 -12.81 -8.46 -35.64
CA VAL A 85 -12.30 -7.10 -35.84
C VAL A 85 -13.46 -6.16 -36.12
N THR A 86 -13.41 -4.94 -35.60
CA THR A 86 -14.35 -3.88 -36.03
C THR A 86 -13.67 -2.91 -36.98
N GLU A 87 -14.27 -2.70 -38.15
CA GLU A 87 -13.95 -1.63 -39.09
C GLU A 87 -15.09 -0.61 -39.08
N THR A 88 -15.32 0.00 -37.93
CA THR A 88 -16.35 1.03 -37.76
C THR A 88 -15.98 1.97 -36.62
N THR A 89 -16.48 3.20 -36.70
CA THR A 89 -16.40 4.18 -35.61
C THR A 89 -17.66 4.17 -34.73
N SER A 90 -18.66 3.37 -35.09
CA SER A 90 -19.86 3.18 -34.29
C SER A 90 -19.64 2.10 -33.24
N HIS A 91 -20.33 2.21 -32.11
CA HIS A 91 -20.27 1.21 -31.05
C HIS A 91 -20.80 -0.15 -31.54
N VAL A 92 -20.12 -1.23 -31.13
CA VAL A 92 -20.48 -2.61 -31.49
C VAL A 92 -20.77 -3.43 -30.24
N LEU A 93 -21.87 -4.18 -30.23
CA LEU A 93 -22.12 -5.22 -29.23
C LEU A 93 -21.72 -6.57 -29.84
N ILE A 94 -20.85 -7.29 -29.16
CA ILE A 94 -20.32 -8.61 -29.53
C ILE A 94 -20.75 -9.59 -28.44
N ASP A 95 -21.66 -10.49 -28.78
CA ASP A 95 -22.22 -11.50 -27.88
C ASP A 95 -21.55 -12.87 -28.13
N ALA A 96 -20.58 -13.21 -27.30
CA ALA A 96 -19.91 -14.50 -27.26
C ALA A 96 -20.45 -15.43 -26.16
N SER A 97 -21.60 -15.12 -25.55
CA SER A 97 -22.15 -15.89 -24.43
C SER A 97 -22.38 -17.39 -24.73
N ALA A 98 -22.56 -17.75 -26.00
CA ALA A 98 -22.71 -19.12 -26.45
C ALA A 98 -21.37 -19.89 -26.63
N ALA A 99 -20.23 -19.21 -26.50
CA ALA A 99 -18.93 -19.84 -26.67
C ALA A 99 -18.60 -20.77 -25.49
N THR A 100 -18.00 -21.91 -25.81
CA THR A 100 -17.81 -23.02 -24.87
C THR A 100 -16.40 -23.03 -24.28
N ALA A 101 -16.26 -23.66 -23.12
CA ALA A 101 -14.97 -23.88 -22.48
C ALA A 101 -13.97 -24.57 -23.43
N GLY A 102 -12.71 -24.14 -23.37
CA GLY A 102 -11.63 -24.66 -24.22
C GLY A 102 -11.51 -23.98 -25.60
N THR A 103 -12.41 -23.05 -25.94
CA THR A 103 -12.24 -22.18 -27.11
C THR A 103 -11.44 -20.92 -26.73
N THR A 104 -10.76 -20.34 -27.72
CA THR A 104 -10.03 -19.07 -27.57
C THR A 104 -10.54 -18.05 -28.57
N LEU A 105 -11.05 -16.91 -28.11
CA LEU A 105 -11.56 -15.83 -28.95
C LEU A 105 -10.69 -14.57 -28.81
N ASN A 106 -10.33 -13.96 -29.93
CA ASN A 106 -9.50 -12.76 -29.96
C ASN A 106 -10.25 -11.63 -30.65
N THR A 107 -10.47 -10.52 -29.94
CA THR A 107 -11.26 -9.39 -30.43
C THR A 107 -10.39 -8.14 -30.48
N LEU A 108 -10.36 -7.47 -31.64
CA LEU A 108 -9.71 -6.19 -31.85
C LEU A 108 -10.76 -5.15 -32.29
N VAL A 109 -11.05 -4.23 -31.38
CA VAL A 109 -12.02 -3.15 -31.57
C VAL A 109 -11.29 -1.85 -31.89
N GLY A 110 -11.84 -1.05 -32.81
CA GLY A 110 -11.37 0.30 -33.10
C GLY A 110 -11.78 1.30 -32.02
N ILE A 111 -11.79 2.58 -32.39
CA ILE A 111 -12.04 3.70 -31.46
C ILE A 111 -13.53 3.95 -31.14
N GLY A 112 -14.45 3.21 -31.77
CA GLY A 112 -15.90 3.40 -31.58
C GLY A 112 -16.46 2.86 -30.27
N GLY A 113 -15.64 2.15 -29.49
CA GLY A 113 -16.05 1.41 -28.30
C GLY A 113 -16.83 0.12 -28.60
N ALA A 114 -16.90 -0.78 -27.63
CA ALA A 114 -17.67 -2.00 -27.74
C ALA A 114 -18.25 -2.48 -26.41
N THR A 115 -19.36 -3.22 -26.51
CA THR A 115 -19.83 -4.11 -25.46
C THR A 115 -19.46 -5.53 -25.85
N PHE A 116 -18.70 -6.23 -25.01
CA PHE A 116 -18.36 -7.63 -25.19
C PHE A 116 -18.99 -8.48 -24.08
N ILE A 117 -19.80 -9.46 -24.46
CA ILE A 117 -20.40 -10.43 -23.54
C ILE A 117 -19.68 -11.74 -23.72
N SER A 118 -18.92 -12.17 -22.73
CA SER A 118 -18.21 -13.45 -22.74
C SER A 118 -19.13 -14.63 -22.45
N GLY A 119 -18.75 -15.80 -22.93
CA GLY A 119 -19.23 -17.10 -22.47
C GLY A 119 -18.22 -17.77 -21.54
N ASN A 120 -17.89 -19.03 -21.83
CA ASN A 120 -16.91 -19.83 -21.06
C ASN A 120 -15.55 -19.96 -21.74
N GLU A 121 -15.33 -19.26 -22.86
CA GLU A 121 -14.09 -19.21 -23.60
C GLU A 121 -12.99 -18.46 -22.85
N SER A 122 -11.74 -18.67 -23.24
CA SER A 122 -10.63 -17.76 -22.90
C SER A 122 -10.38 -16.81 -24.07
N GLY A 123 -9.59 -15.75 -23.88
CA GLY A 123 -9.37 -14.86 -25.00
C GLY A 123 -8.54 -13.60 -24.75
N THR A 124 -8.51 -12.79 -25.80
CA THR A 124 -7.96 -11.45 -25.77
C THR A 124 -9.01 -10.45 -26.24
N PHE A 125 -9.22 -9.38 -25.49
CA PHE A 125 -10.05 -8.25 -25.89
C PHE A 125 -9.20 -6.98 -25.91
N ILE A 126 -9.04 -6.39 -27.09
CA ILE A 126 -8.28 -5.14 -27.29
C ILE A 126 -9.23 -4.11 -27.86
N ALA A 127 -9.44 -3.01 -27.16
CA ALA A 127 -10.13 -1.85 -27.71
C ALA A 127 -9.14 -0.73 -28.00
N GLY A 128 -9.31 -0.07 -29.13
CA GLY A 128 -8.46 1.04 -29.57
C GLY A 128 -8.73 2.35 -28.84
N GLY A 129 -9.90 2.46 -28.20
CA GLY A 129 -10.35 3.55 -27.34
C GLY A 129 -11.89 3.53 -27.21
N GLY A 130 -12.46 4.68 -26.86
CA GLY A 130 -13.91 4.81 -26.65
C GLY A 130 -14.35 4.19 -25.32
N ASN A 131 -15.64 4.30 -24.98
CA ASN A 131 -16.15 3.68 -23.75
C ASN A 131 -16.56 2.23 -24.04
N ASN A 132 -15.96 1.29 -23.33
CA ASN A 132 -16.16 -0.13 -23.51
C ASN A 132 -16.83 -0.77 -22.29
N LEU A 133 -17.61 -1.82 -22.54
CA LEU A 133 -18.20 -2.66 -21.52
C LEU A 133 -17.77 -4.12 -21.75
N PHE A 134 -17.00 -4.69 -20.84
CA PHE A 134 -16.67 -6.11 -20.85
C PHE A 134 -17.45 -6.83 -19.75
N LEU A 135 -18.27 -7.81 -20.14
CA LEU A 135 -19.09 -8.63 -19.24
C LEU A 135 -18.58 -10.07 -19.21
N GLY A 136 -17.80 -10.37 -18.17
CA GLY A 136 -17.33 -11.70 -17.75
C GLY A 136 -18.46 -12.53 -17.14
N SER A 137 -18.78 -13.69 -17.73
CA SER A 137 -19.82 -14.59 -17.17
C SER A 137 -19.30 -15.99 -16.80
N GLY A 138 -18.19 -16.43 -17.38
CA GLY A 138 -17.63 -17.77 -17.20
C GLY A 138 -16.32 -17.84 -16.41
N ALA A 139 -15.71 -19.03 -16.43
CA ALA A 139 -14.38 -19.32 -15.87
C ALA A 139 -13.22 -19.08 -16.85
N GLY A 140 -13.53 -18.48 -18.00
CA GLY A 140 -12.57 -18.08 -19.02
C GLY A 140 -11.49 -17.16 -18.50
N THR A 141 -10.27 -17.31 -19.02
CA THR A 141 -9.14 -16.44 -18.71
C THR A 141 -8.95 -15.42 -19.84
N TYR A 142 -8.90 -14.14 -19.51
CA TYR A 142 -8.77 -13.09 -20.53
C TYR A 142 -7.54 -12.21 -20.34
N THR A 143 -7.02 -11.71 -21.47
CA THR A 143 -6.23 -10.47 -21.49
C THR A 143 -7.12 -9.36 -22.05
N ILE A 144 -7.34 -8.30 -21.27
CA ILE A 144 -8.25 -7.20 -21.61
C ILE A 144 -7.42 -5.92 -21.64
N ALA A 145 -7.51 -5.14 -22.72
CA ALA A 145 -6.90 -3.82 -22.82
C ALA A 145 -7.88 -2.84 -23.47
N THR A 146 -8.25 -1.78 -22.77
CA THR A 146 -9.32 -0.86 -23.23
C THR A 146 -8.83 0.51 -23.71
N SER A 147 -7.55 0.82 -23.50
CA SER A 147 -6.89 2.04 -23.98
C SER A 147 -7.44 3.33 -23.34
N ASP A 148 -7.97 4.27 -24.12
CA ASP A 148 -8.55 5.51 -23.60
C ASP A 148 -10.07 5.40 -23.55
N GLY A 149 -10.68 5.84 -22.47
CA GLY A 149 -12.14 5.82 -22.32
C GLY A 149 -12.55 5.74 -20.87
N ASN A 150 -13.85 5.80 -20.60
CA ASN A 150 -14.39 5.42 -19.30
C ASN A 150 -15.01 4.04 -19.46
N ASP A 151 -14.22 3.01 -19.15
CA ASP A 151 -14.58 1.62 -19.39
C ASP A 151 -15.21 0.97 -18.17
N SER A 152 -16.02 -0.06 -18.40
CA SER A 152 -16.58 -0.91 -17.37
C SER A 152 -16.20 -2.36 -17.63
N ILE A 153 -15.41 -2.94 -16.75
CA ILE A 153 -14.86 -4.29 -16.89
C ILE A 153 -15.32 -5.12 -15.71
N PHE A 154 -16.11 -6.15 -15.97
CA PHE A 154 -16.53 -7.13 -14.99
C PHE A 154 -15.83 -8.45 -15.33
N ALA A 155 -14.71 -8.74 -14.67
CA ALA A 155 -14.00 -10.00 -14.85
C ALA A 155 -14.81 -11.14 -14.21
N GLY A 156 -14.89 -12.26 -14.92
CA GLY A 156 -15.61 -13.45 -14.48
C GLY A 156 -14.83 -14.20 -13.39
N THR A 157 -14.94 -15.52 -13.38
CA THR A 157 -14.35 -16.38 -12.32
C THR A 157 -12.96 -16.93 -12.66
N GLY A 158 -12.45 -16.67 -13.87
CA GLY A 158 -11.13 -17.06 -14.32
C GLY A 158 -10.09 -15.95 -14.16
N SER A 159 -8.82 -16.34 -14.02
CA SER A 159 -7.68 -15.42 -13.95
C SER A 159 -7.60 -14.51 -15.18
N THR A 160 -7.67 -13.21 -14.94
CA THR A 160 -7.75 -12.18 -15.96
C THR A 160 -6.61 -11.17 -15.80
N SER A 161 -6.00 -10.77 -16.91
CA SER A 161 -5.03 -9.67 -16.97
C SER A 161 -5.68 -8.46 -17.61
N ILE A 162 -5.75 -7.35 -16.88
CA ILE A 162 -6.50 -6.16 -17.29
C ILE A 162 -5.54 -4.97 -17.40
N TYR A 163 -5.57 -4.30 -18.54
CA TYR A 163 -4.95 -3.01 -18.80
C TYR A 163 -6.06 -1.99 -18.99
N GLY A 164 -6.46 -1.33 -17.91
CA GLY A 164 -7.56 -0.37 -17.91
C GLY A 164 -7.27 0.91 -18.69
N GLY A 165 -5.98 1.22 -18.89
CA GLY A 165 -5.55 2.38 -19.64
C GLY A 165 -5.89 3.69 -18.93
N THR A 166 -6.23 4.74 -19.70
CA THR A 166 -6.54 6.08 -19.16
C THR A 166 -8.04 6.24 -18.92
N GLY A 167 -8.43 7.40 -18.35
CA GLY A 167 -9.83 7.72 -18.07
C GLY A 167 -10.30 7.25 -16.69
N ASN A 168 -11.62 7.14 -16.51
CA ASN A 168 -12.24 6.76 -15.24
C ASN A 168 -12.92 5.39 -15.39
N ASN A 169 -12.19 4.33 -15.07
CA ASN A 169 -12.64 2.97 -15.30
C ASN A 169 -13.29 2.38 -14.06
N LEU A 170 -14.34 1.58 -14.28
CA LEU A 170 -14.90 0.69 -13.27
C LEU A 170 -14.42 -0.72 -13.56
N ILE A 171 -13.61 -1.28 -12.67
CA ILE A 171 -13.06 -2.63 -12.81
C ILE A 171 -13.55 -3.47 -11.64
N SER A 172 -14.44 -4.43 -11.89
CA SER A 172 -14.82 -5.44 -10.92
C SER A 172 -14.14 -6.74 -11.28
N LEU A 173 -13.21 -7.17 -10.44
CA LEU A 173 -12.63 -8.51 -10.50
C LEU A 173 -13.65 -9.51 -9.95
N GLY A 174 -13.48 -10.78 -10.32
CA GLY A 174 -14.32 -11.85 -9.82
C GLY A 174 -13.54 -12.74 -8.86
N SER A 175 -13.69 -14.05 -9.03
CA SER A 175 -12.76 -15.01 -8.44
C SER A 175 -11.62 -15.27 -9.41
N GLY A 176 -10.46 -15.67 -8.90
CA GLY A 176 -9.29 -15.92 -9.75
C GLY A 176 -8.03 -15.32 -9.14
N ALA A 177 -6.91 -15.54 -9.82
CA ALA A 177 -5.70 -14.76 -9.61
C ALA A 177 -5.63 -13.72 -10.72
N ASP A 178 -6.05 -12.50 -10.42
CA ASP A 178 -6.23 -11.42 -11.39
C ASP A 178 -5.08 -10.40 -11.32
N THR A 179 -4.76 -9.80 -12.45
CA THR A 179 -3.80 -8.71 -12.53
C THR A 179 -4.43 -7.47 -13.18
N VAL A 180 -4.16 -6.30 -12.62
CA VAL A 180 -4.66 -5.02 -13.14
C VAL A 180 -3.50 -4.05 -13.22
N VAL A 181 -3.37 -3.38 -14.36
CA VAL A 181 -2.54 -2.19 -14.54
C VAL A 181 -3.47 -1.07 -15.01
N SER A 182 -3.46 0.05 -14.30
CA SER A 182 -4.34 1.17 -14.62
C SER A 182 -3.65 2.51 -14.43
N ASP A 183 -3.85 3.40 -15.41
CA ASP A 183 -3.19 4.70 -15.51
C ASP A 183 -4.18 5.86 -15.27
N GLY A 184 -5.45 5.54 -15.01
CA GLY A 184 -6.56 6.47 -14.85
C GLY A 184 -6.91 6.82 -13.39
N THR A 185 -8.08 7.44 -13.22
CA THR A 185 -8.72 7.66 -11.92
C THR A 185 -9.84 6.63 -11.77
N ASP A 186 -9.47 5.47 -11.24
CA ASP A 186 -10.25 4.25 -11.42
C ASP A 186 -10.89 3.79 -10.12
N ARG A 187 -11.99 3.03 -10.26
CA ARG A 187 -12.62 2.30 -9.17
C ARG A 187 -12.43 0.80 -9.40
N ILE A 188 -11.68 0.15 -8.53
CA ILE A 188 -11.35 -1.27 -8.65
C ILE A 188 -11.96 -2.06 -7.47
N LEU A 189 -12.71 -3.11 -7.75
CA LEU A 189 -13.26 -4.04 -6.77
C LEU A 189 -12.55 -5.39 -6.95
N ALA A 190 -11.71 -5.79 -6.00
CA ALA A 190 -10.93 -7.04 -6.11
C ALA A 190 -11.72 -8.31 -5.78
N SER A 191 -12.88 -8.17 -5.13
CA SER A 191 -13.79 -9.28 -4.82
C SER A 191 -13.12 -10.42 -4.02
N THR A 192 -13.40 -11.69 -4.33
CA THR A 192 -12.99 -12.83 -3.50
C THR A 192 -11.66 -13.47 -3.92
N GLY A 193 -11.21 -13.22 -5.15
CA GLY A 193 -9.96 -13.75 -5.70
C GLY A 193 -8.70 -13.06 -5.15
N SER A 194 -7.53 -13.62 -5.45
CA SER A 194 -6.28 -12.90 -5.22
C SER A 194 -6.08 -11.89 -6.33
N ALA A 195 -5.68 -10.66 -6.00
CA ALA A 195 -5.50 -9.60 -6.99
C ALA A 195 -4.13 -8.94 -6.86
N THR A 196 -3.48 -8.69 -8.00
CA THR A 196 -2.30 -7.83 -8.10
C THR A 196 -2.67 -6.58 -8.90
N ILE A 197 -2.60 -5.42 -8.27
CA ILE A 197 -3.03 -4.14 -8.84
C ILE A 197 -1.83 -3.20 -8.88
N SER A 198 -1.50 -2.68 -10.05
CA SER A 198 -0.53 -1.60 -10.23
C SER A 198 -1.24 -0.35 -10.71
N LEU A 199 -1.05 0.74 -9.97
CA LEU A 199 -1.62 2.05 -10.28
C LEU A 199 -0.52 3.02 -10.68
N THR A 200 -0.70 3.69 -11.81
CA THR A 200 0.16 4.80 -12.23
C THR A 200 -0.60 6.12 -12.35
N GLY A 201 -1.93 6.07 -12.30
CA GLY A 201 -2.82 7.23 -12.27
C GLY A 201 -2.94 7.88 -10.89
N THR A 202 -3.94 8.75 -10.73
CA THR A 202 -4.17 9.50 -9.48
C THR A 202 -5.58 9.28 -8.96
N ASN A 203 -5.75 9.38 -7.63
CA ASN A 203 -7.05 9.35 -6.94
C ASN A 203 -7.90 8.09 -7.19
N SER A 204 -7.25 6.97 -7.50
CA SER A 204 -7.95 5.70 -7.69
C SER A 204 -8.46 5.15 -6.36
N THR A 205 -9.60 4.47 -6.40
CA THR A 205 -10.20 3.81 -5.24
C THR A 205 -10.19 2.29 -5.43
N ILE A 206 -9.61 1.57 -4.48
CA ILE A 206 -9.60 0.11 -4.46
C ILE A 206 -10.45 -0.39 -3.28
N TYR A 207 -11.34 -1.34 -3.58
CA TYR A 207 -12.04 -2.16 -2.59
C TYR A 207 -11.51 -3.58 -2.71
N GLY A 208 -10.67 -3.97 -1.76
CA GLY A 208 -10.31 -5.36 -1.52
C GLY A 208 -11.52 -6.18 -1.08
N GLY A 209 -11.36 -7.50 -1.04
CA GLY A 209 -12.36 -8.39 -0.48
C GLY A 209 -11.71 -9.44 0.41
N SER A 210 -12.06 -10.71 0.20
CA SER A 210 -11.58 -11.80 1.07
C SER A 210 -10.26 -12.42 0.62
N GLY A 211 -9.86 -12.23 -0.64
CA GLY A 211 -8.61 -12.77 -1.18
C GLY A 211 -7.40 -11.89 -0.87
N ASN A 212 -6.20 -12.44 -1.14
CA ASN A 212 -4.96 -11.71 -0.92
C ASN A 212 -4.81 -10.58 -1.94
N LEU A 213 -4.38 -9.42 -1.47
CA LEU A 213 -4.24 -8.23 -2.29
C LEU A 213 -2.77 -7.78 -2.34
N VAL A 214 -2.24 -7.62 -3.54
CA VAL A 214 -0.96 -6.94 -3.78
C VAL A 214 -1.26 -5.64 -4.50
N VAL A 215 -0.85 -4.50 -3.93
CA VAL A 215 -1.02 -3.18 -4.54
C VAL A 215 0.33 -2.52 -4.70
N ASP A 216 0.66 -2.15 -5.93
CA ASP A 216 1.75 -1.22 -6.23
C ASP A 216 1.15 0.15 -6.58
N ASP A 217 1.14 1.04 -5.59
CA ASP A 217 0.72 2.44 -5.67
C ASP A 217 1.94 3.37 -5.74
N LYS A 218 3.16 2.86 -5.96
CA LYS A 218 4.39 3.65 -5.84
C LYS A 218 4.41 4.91 -6.70
N ALA A 219 3.82 4.84 -7.89
CA ALA A 219 3.70 5.96 -8.81
C ALA A 219 2.41 6.78 -8.61
N GLY A 220 1.48 6.27 -7.80
CA GLY A 220 0.18 6.87 -7.55
C GLY A 220 0.21 8.01 -6.54
N THR A 221 -0.85 8.81 -6.58
CA THR A 221 -1.09 9.90 -5.62
C THR A 221 -2.56 9.94 -5.25
N GLY A 222 -2.87 10.01 -3.97
CA GLY A 222 -4.24 10.14 -3.47
C GLY A 222 -5.05 8.85 -3.56
N THR A 223 -4.41 7.68 -3.61
CA THR A 223 -5.12 6.41 -3.71
C THR A 223 -5.86 6.10 -2.42
N SER A 224 -7.12 5.68 -2.53
CA SER A 224 -7.92 5.24 -1.39
C SER A 224 -8.16 3.73 -1.45
N LEU A 225 -7.57 2.97 -0.55
CA LEU A 225 -7.70 1.52 -0.46
C LEU A 225 -8.49 1.12 0.79
N ALA A 226 -9.57 0.37 0.61
CA ALA A 226 -10.15 -0.47 1.65
C ALA A 226 -9.74 -1.92 1.40
N GLY A 227 -8.73 -2.43 2.10
CA GLY A 227 -8.08 -3.72 1.83
C GLY A 227 -8.95 -4.96 1.99
N GLY A 228 -10.14 -4.83 2.60
CA GLY A 228 -11.02 -5.97 2.88
C GLY A 228 -10.54 -6.80 4.06
N SER A 229 -10.93 -8.08 4.10
CA SER A 229 -10.58 -9.03 5.16
C SER A 229 -9.38 -9.92 4.83
N GLY A 230 -8.98 -9.98 3.55
CA GLY A 230 -7.80 -10.71 3.11
C GLY A 230 -6.50 -9.99 3.50
N ASN A 231 -5.37 -10.69 3.34
CA ASN A 231 -4.07 -10.12 3.63
C ASN A 231 -3.65 -9.15 2.52
N ALA A 232 -2.91 -8.09 2.89
CA ALA A 232 -2.47 -7.08 1.94
C ALA A 232 -0.94 -6.90 1.94
N LEU A 233 -0.36 -6.82 0.74
CA LEU A 233 0.99 -6.32 0.51
C LEU A 233 0.90 -5.03 -0.31
N ILE A 234 1.34 -3.91 0.26
CA ILE A 234 1.18 -2.60 -0.37
C ILE A 234 2.55 -1.95 -0.52
N VAL A 235 2.84 -1.45 -1.71
CA VAL A 235 3.88 -0.46 -1.95
C VAL A 235 3.19 0.87 -2.15
N GLY A 236 3.34 1.79 -1.19
CA GLY A 236 2.56 3.01 -1.10
C GLY A 236 3.08 4.16 -1.96
N GLY A 237 2.15 5.01 -2.38
CA GLY A 237 2.42 6.22 -3.16
C GLY A 237 2.58 7.49 -2.32
N THR A 238 1.86 8.54 -2.70
CA THR A 238 1.90 9.83 -2.00
C THR A 238 0.49 10.27 -1.61
N ASN A 239 0.32 10.74 -0.37
CA ASN A 239 -0.98 11.19 0.15
C ASN A 239 -2.09 10.14 0.02
N SER A 240 -1.75 8.86 0.12
CA SER A 240 -2.71 7.76 -0.04
C SER A 240 -3.31 7.37 1.30
N PHE A 241 -4.50 6.78 1.27
CA PHE A 241 -5.25 6.30 2.42
C PHE A 241 -5.44 4.78 2.33
N TYR A 242 -5.01 4.04 3.35
CA TYR A 242 -5.14 2.59 3.43
C TYR A 242 -5.92 2.18 4.68
N SER A 243 -7.03 1.46 4.51
CA SER A 243 -7.83 0.86 5.58
C SER A 243 -7.73 -0.67 5.51
N LEU A 244 -7.13 -1.29 6.51
CA LEU A 244 -6.64 -2.68 6.45
C LEU A 244 -7.21 -3.51 7.61
N ASN A 245 -8.00 -4.56 7.31
CA ASN A 245 -8.55 -5.43 8.35
C ASN A 245 -7.83 -6.77 8.46
N GLY A 246 -7.26 -7.29 7.37
CA GLY A 246 -6.42 -8.49 7.38
C GLY A 246 -4.98 -8.21 7.78
N THR A 247 -4.18 -9.28 7.91
CA THR A 247 -2.74 -9.15 8.18
C THR A 247 -2.05 -8.47 7.00
N SER A 248 -1.29 -7.42 7.25
CA SER A 248 -0.81 -6.53 6.19
C SER A 248 0.65 -6.12 6.32
N THR A 249 1.33 -6.02 5.17
CA THR A 249 2.66 -5.41 5.06
C THR A 249 2.57 -4.20 4.15
N VAL A 250 3.05 -3.05 4.63
CA VAL A 250 3.01 -1.77 3.91
C VAL A 250 4.42 -1.21 3.81
N PHE A 251 4.93 -1.10 2.59
CA PHE A 251 6.06 -0.23 2.28
C PHE A 251 5.49 1.15 2.01
N ALA A 252 5.30 1.92 3.07
CA ALA A 252 4.64 3.22 2.99
C ALA A 252 5.46 4.19 2.13
N GLY A 253 4.76 5.03 1.39
CA GLY A 253 5.39 6.11 0.64
C GLY A 253 5.43 7.37 1.49
N THR A 254 4.95 8.50 0.95
CA THR A 254 5.03 9.79 1.63
C THR A 254 3.67 10.35 2.00
N SER A 255 3.54 10.84 3.24
CA SER A 255 2.33 11.47 3.77
C SER A 255 1.08 10.57 3.69
N ASP A 256 1.29 9.25 3.71
CA ASP A 256 0.20 8.27 3.70
C ASP A 256 -0.54 8.24 5.04
N THR A 257 -1.82 7.85 5.01
CA THR A 257 -2.61 7.54 6.19
C THR A 257 -2.97 6.06 6.20
N ILE A 258 -2.61 5.35 7.27
CA ILE A 258 -2.84 3.91 7.45
C ILE A 258 -3.74 3.70 8.66
N ASN A 259 -4.92 3.14 8.43
CA ASN A 259 -5.80 2.63 9.47
C ASN A 259 -5.78 1.10 9.43
N ALA A 260 -5.30 0.47 10.50
CA ALA A 260 -5.16 -0.98 10.56
C ALA A 260 -5.96 -1.57 11.73
N ALA A 261 -6.56 -2.73 11.51
CA ALA A 261 -7.23 -3.55 12.52
C ALA A 261 -6.63 -4.96 12.63
N GLY A 262 -5.99 -5.46 11.58
CA GLY A 262 -5.22 -6.71 11.59
C GLY A 262 -3.75 -6.49 11.95
N ASP A 263 -3.00 -7.59 12.14
CA ASP A 263 -1.56 -7.54 12.41
C ASP A 263 -0.85 -6.82 11.26
N THR A 264 -0.06 -5.79 11.57
CA THR A 264 0.46 -4.89 10.54
C THR A 264 1.97 -4.65 10.69
N THR A 265 2.69 -4.75 9.58
CA THR A 265 4.09 -4.35 9.47
C THR A 265 4.21 -3.17 8.49
N VAL A 266 4.84 -2.09 8.91
CA VAL A 266 5.04 -0.89 8.08
C VAL A 266 6.51 -0.50 8.00
N TYR A 267 6.97 -0.19 6.79
CA TYR A 267 8.34 0.27 6.50
C TYR A 267 8.32 1.60 5.76
N GLY A 268 9.36 2.44 5.95
CA GLY A 268 9.64 3.59 5.08
C GLY A 268 8.66 4.75 5.20
N ALA A 269 7.86 4.76 6.26
CA ALA A 269 6.72 5.64 6.50
C ALA A 269 7.13 7.11 6.72
N GLY A 270 7.37 7.86 5.63
CA GLY A 270 7.78 9.25 5.69
C GLY A 270 6.60 10.21 5.75
N GLY A 271 6.45 10.98 6.83
CA GLY A 271 5.28 11.85 7.00
C GLY A 271 3.96 11.08 7.26
N THR A 272 4.03 9.77 7.45
CA THR A 272 2.86 8.89 7.53
C THR A 272 2.14 9.03 8.87
N SER A 273 0.81 9.01 8.83
CA SER A 273 -0.05 8.81 10.00
C SER A 273 -0.52 7.36 10.04
N LEU A 274 -0.25 6.63 11.12
CA LEU A 274 -0.73 5.28 11.32
C LEU A 274 -1.57 5.19 12.58
N THR A 275 -2.74 4.56 12.48
CA THR A 275 -3.58 4.16 13.60
C THR A 275 -3.85 2.66 13.54
N GLN A 276 -3.32 1.92 14.50
CA GLN A 276 -3.68 0.54 14.78
C GLN A 276 -4.84 0.50 15.78
N THR A 277 -5.84 -0.33 15.49
CA THR A 277 -7.02 -0.53 16.34
C THR A 277 -7.07 -1.95 16.87
N GLY A 278 -7.78 -2.12 17.99
CA GLY A 278 -7.93 -3.41 18.65
C GLY A 278 -6.63 -3.91 19.30
N SER A 279 -6.50 -5.23 19.37
CA SER A 279 -5.40 -5.94 20.04
C SER A 279 -4.40 -6.57 19.07
N ALA A 280 -4.51 -6.26 17.79
CA ALA A 280 -3.58 -6.75 16.77
C ALA A 280 -2.19 -6.11 16.94
N SER A 281 -1.17 -6.85 16.52
CA SER A 281 0.22 -6.46 16.71
C SER A 281 0.68 -5.47 15.64
N LEU A 282 1.59 -4.57 16.02
CA LEU A 282 2.19 -3.59 15.12
C LEU A 282 3.72 -3.72 15.11
N THR A 283 4.30 -3.82 13.92
CA THR A 283 5.70 -3.48 13.69
C THR A 283 5.78 -2.25 12.81
N PHE A 284 6.40 -1.17 13.29
CA PHE A 284 6.55 0.06 12.54
C PHE A 284 8.03 0.42 12.44
N ILE A 285 8.50 0.66 11.22
CA ILE A 285 9.83 1.17 10.94
C ILE A 285 9.68 2.45 10.13
N GLY A 286 9.94 3.58 10.79
CA GLY A 286 9.82 4.91 10.23
C GLY A 286 10.76 5.16 9.05
N GLY A 287 10.35 6.11 8.21
CA GLY A 287 11.16 6.62 7.10
C GLY A 287 11.77 7.99 7.42
N VAL A 288 11.81 8.85 6.41
CA VAL A 288 12.25 10.26 6.54
C VAL A 288 11.07 11.17 6.91
N GLY A 289 11.31 12.12 7.81
CA GLY A 289 10.28 13.07 8.25
C GLY A 289 9.38 12.56 9.37
N ASN A 290 8.44 13.40 9.81
CA ASN A 290 7.69 13.19 11.05
C ASN A 290 6.57 12.16 10.87
N ALA A 291 6.65 11.03 11.56
CA ALA A 291 5.56 10.06 11.61
C ALA A 291 4.65 10.31 12.82
N THR A 292 3.35 10.05 12.65
CA THR A 292 2.40 9.95 13.77
C THR A 292 1.93 8.52 13.89
N VAL A 293 2.16 7.86 15.03
CA VAL A 293 1.82 6.44 15.21
C VAL A 293 0.96 6.29 16.45
N ASN A 294 -0.23 5.68 16.31
CA ASN A 294 -1.00 5.13 17.41
C ASN A 294 -0.96 3.61 17.31
N SER A 295 -0.33 2.94 18.28
CA SER A 295 -0.05 1.51 18.23
C SER A 295 -1.22 0.59 18.63
N GLY A 296 -2.34 1.14 19.11
CA GLY A 296 -3.45 0.34 19.61
C GLY A 296 -3.10 -0.42 20.90
N ALA A 297 -3.95 -1.35 21.32
CA ALA A 297 -3.81 -2.07 22.59
C ALA A 297 -2.96 -3.36 22.48
N GLY A 298 -2.62 -3.77 21.24
CA GLY A 298 -1.82 -4.96 20.98
C GLY A 298 -0.33 -4.78 21.25
N ALA A 299 0.43 -5.85 21.01
CA ALA A 299 1.87 -5.81 21.10
C ALA A 299 2.45 -4.92 20.00
N ALA A 300 3.33 -3.97 20.34
CA ALA A 300 3.89 -3.08 19.34
C ALA A 300 5.39 -2.86 19.49
N THR A 301 6.10 -2.95 18.36
CA THR A 301 7.50 -2.53 18.20
C THR A 301 7.56 -1.38 17.20
N VAL A 302 7.97 -0.21 17.68
CA VAL A 302 7.99 1.02 16.85
C VAL A 302 9.40 1.58 16.83
N PHE A 303 9.99 1.66 15.65
CA PHE A 303 11.18 2.46 15.36
C PHE A 303 10.71 3.76 14.70
N GLY A 304 10.77 4.86 15.43
CA GLY A 304 10.32 6.16 14.98
C GLY A 304 11.15 6.73 13.83
N ALA A 305 10.56 7.71 13.14
CA ALA A 305 11.23 8.56 12.16
C ALA A 305 11.70 9.87 12.80
N ASN A 306 12.26 10.79 12.00
CA ASN A 306 12.72 12.08 12.53
C ASN A 306 11.56 12.90 13.11
N GLY A 307 11.64 13.41 14.34
CA GLY A 307 10.60 14.28 14.91
C GLY A 307 9.23 13.61 15.10
N SER A 308 9.22 12.33 15.46
CA SER A 308 7.99 11.53 15.50
C SER A 308 7.11 11.81 16.72
N ASN A 309 5.80 11.74 16.52
CA ASN A 309 4.80 11.77 17.59
C ASN A 309 4.16 10.38 17.72
N ILE A 310 4.56 9.62 18.75
CA ILE A 310 4.14 8.23 18.94
C ILE A 310 3.27 8.15 20.18
N THR A 311 2.02 7.74 20.00
CA THR A 311 1.10 7.37 21.08
C THR A 311 1.04 5.86 21.19
N TYR A 312 1.16 5.38 22.42
CA TYR A 312 1.29 3.98 22.75
C TYR A 312 0.29 3.59 23.83
N THR A 313 -0.58 2.63 23.52
CA THR A 313 -1.62 2.17 24.46
C THR A 313 -1.52 0.67 24.80
N GLY A 314 -0.67 -0.05 24.07
CA GLY A 314 -0.44 -1.49 24.23
C GLY A 314 0.77 -1.81 25.10
N HIS A 315 1.53 -2.85 24.75
CA HIS A 315 2.73 -3.28 25.47
C HIS A 315 3.88 -3.67 24.53
N GLY A 316 5.13 -3.39 24.91
CA GLY A 316 6.28 -3.56 24.03
C GLY A 316 7.23 -2.36 24.03
N MET A 317 7.84 -2.10 22.87
CA MET A 317 9.02 -1.25 22.76
C MET A 317 8.84 -0.14 21.72
N VAL A 318 9.25 1.06 22.08
CA VAL A 318 9.38 2.20 21.17
C VAL A 318 10.81 2.70 21.21
N ILE A 319 11.43 2.79 20.04
CA ILE A 319 12.74 3.42 19.83
C ILE A 319 12.49 4.65 18.97
N ALA A 320 12.65 5.84 19.55
CA ALA A 320 12.54 7.10 18.85
C ALA A 320 13.63 7.23 17.77
N GLY A 321 13.35 8.06 16.76
CA GLY A 321 14.31 8.46 15.74
C GLY A 321 15.21 9.59 16.23
N SER A 322 15.70 10.41 15.31
CA SER A 322 16.40 11.66 15.63
C SER A 322 15.42 12.84 15.62
N GLY A 323 15.73 13.94 16.29
CA GLY A 323 14.87 15.14 16.24
C GLY A 323 14.17 15.33 17.58
N ASN A 324 12.98 15.92 17.56
CA ASN A 324 12.17 16.13 18.76
C ASN A 324 11.03 15.14 18.78
N GLU A 325 11.14 14.15 19.64
CA GLU A 325 10.18 13.07 19.74
C GLU A 325 9.24 13.28 20.92
N THR A 326 7.97 12.97 20.69
CA THR A 326 6.98 12.80 21.76
C THR A 326 6.58 11.35 21.80
N LEU A 327 6.96 10.65 22.86
CA LEU A 327 6.59 9.26 23.15
C LEU A 327 5.58 9.25 24.29
N ASN A 328 4.31 9.00 23.97
CA ASN A 328 3.23 9.02 24.93
C ASN A 328 2.70 7.60 25.19
N GLY A 329 3.22 6.96 26.23
CA GLY A 329 2.76 5.68 26.78
C GLY A 329 1.68 5.77 27.85
N SER A 330 1.09 6.95 28.10
CA SER A 330 0.14 7.15 29.21
C SER A 330 -1.13 6.28 29.15
N GLY A 331 -1.45 5.74 27.97
CA GLY A 331 -2.54 4.77 27.80
C GLY A 331 -2.16 3.32 28.08
N SER A 332 -0.87 3.01 28.29
CA SER A 332 -0.40 1.66 28.61
C SER A 332 -0.80 1.25 30.02
N THR A 333 -1.27 0.00 30.15
CA THR A 333 -1.54 -0.65 31.44
C THR A 333 -0.50 -1.70 31.80
N GLN A 334 0.47 -1.92 30.93
CA GLN A 334 1.58 -2.86 31.08
C GLN A 334 2.91 -2.11 30.95
N GLY A 335 4.02 -2.81 31.18
CA GLY A 335 5.35 -2.21 31.02
C GLY A 335 5.59 -1.70 29.60
N PHE A 336 5.90 -0.41 29.50
CA PHE A 336 6.32 0.30 28.31
C PHE A 336 7.83 0.52 28.36
N ILE A 337 8.51 0.18 27.26
CA ILE A 337 9.94 0.47 27.11
C ILE A 337 10.11 1.57 26.06
N GLY A 338 10.52 2.76 26.50
CA GLY A 338 10.79 3.90 25.64
C GLY A 338 12.28 4.19 25.56
N PHE A 339 12.84 4.23 24.34
CA PHE A 339 14.21 4.63 24.07
C PHE A 339 14.22 5.89 23.22
N ILE A 340 14.93 6.94 23.65
CA ILE A 340 15.30 8.06 22.77
C ILE A 340 16.62 7.74 22.07
N SER A 341 16.74 8.04 20.77
CA SER A 341 17.97 7.74 20.03
C SER A 341 19.17 8.57 20.49
N ASN A 342 20.36 8.07 20.16
CA ASN A 342 21.63 8.75 20.41
C ASN A 342 21.99 9.81 19.33
N GLN A 343 21.04 10.21 18.46
CA GLN A 343 21.29 11.12 17.34
C GLN A 343 20.54 12.46 17.45
N SER A 344 19.81 12.72 18.55
CA SER A 344 19.08 13.98 18.74
C SER A 344 20.02 15.15 19.03
N THR A 345 20.00 16.17 18.18
CA THR A 345 20.77 17.40 18.37
C THR A 345 19.84 18.53 18.85
N ALA A 346 19.89 18.79 20.16
CA ALA A 346 19.59 20.07 20.81
C ALA A 346 18.12 20.50 21.05
N ALA A 347 17.09 19.67 20.81
CA ALA A 347 15.75 20.01 21.27
C ALA A 347 15.06 18.84 22.01
N GLY A 348 14.13 19.20 22.89
CA GLY A 348 13.76 18.40 24.05
C GLY A 348 12.79 17.29 23.72
N ASP A 349 13.21 16.05 23.95
CA ASP A 349 12.35 14.88 23.81
C ASP A 349 11.45 14.72 25.04
N SER A 350 10.26 14.18 24.84
CA SER A 350 9.32 13.89 25.93
C SER A 350 8.92 12.42 25.91
N ILE A 351 9.10 11.73 27.03
CA ILE A 351 8.60 10.37 27.24
C ILE A 351 7.66 10.36 28.45
N SER A 352 6.46 9.83 28.25
CA SER A 352 5.56 9.44 29.33
C SER A 352 5.37 7.92 29.32
N GLY A 353 5.58 7.27 30.45
CA GLY A 353 5.07 5.95 30.76
C GLY A 353 3.56 5.99 31.04
N GLY A 354 3.02 4.84 31.42
CA GLY A 354 1.63 4.57 31.71
C GLY A 354 1.39 4.18 33.16
N SER A 355 0.59 3.15 33.37
CA SER A 355 0.26 2.64 34.71
C SER A 355 1.00 1.36 35.09
N GLY A 356 1.75 0.78 34.15
CA GLY A 356 2.61 -0.37 34.40
C GLY A 356 3.97 0.03 34.98
N ASP A 357 4.84 -0.97 35.17
CA ASP A 357 6.23 -0.75 35.55
C ASP A 357 7.04 -0.44 34.28
N ASP A 358 7.38 0.83 34.06
CA ASP A 358 7.94 1.30 32.80
C ASP A 358 9.47 1.45 32.85
N THR A 359 10.12 1.26 31.71
CA THR A 359 11.56 1.51 31.54
C THR A 359 11.78 2.61 30.51
N LEU A 360 12.28 3.75 30.98
CA LEU A 360 12.50 4.93 30.14
C LEU A 360 13.99 5.19 30.03
N VAL A 361 14.54 5.08 28.81
CA VAL A 361 15.96 5.28 28.54
C VAL A 361 16.18 6.65 27.94
N ALA A 362 16.83 7.51 28.71
CA ALA A 362 17.26 8.82 28.25
C ALA A 362 18.36 8.65 27.19
N GLY A 363 18.12 9.23 26.01
CA GLY A 363 19.11 9.36 24.95
C GLY A 363 20.03 10.57 25.18
N ILE A 364 20.50 11.17 24.09
CA ILE A 364 21.30 12.40 24.16
C ILE A 364 20.42 13.65 24.05
N GLY A 365 20.90 14.80 24.52
CA GLY A 365 20.16 16.08 24.43
C GLY A 365 19.43 16.41 25.73
N ASN A 366 18.34 17.19 25.66
CA ASN A 366 17.50 17.50 26.81
C ASN A 366 16.24 16.63 26.78
N GLN A 367 15.74 16.18 27.93
CA GLN A 367 14.63 15.23 28.00
C GLN A 367 13.68 15.61 29.12
N THR A 368 12.39 15.38 28.89
CA THR A 368 11.37 15.36 29.93
C THR A 368 10.83 13.94 30.03
N LEU A 369 10.95 13.33 31.21
CA LEU A 369 10.52 11.97 31.49
C LEU A 369 9.40 12.01 32.53
N SER A 370 8.37 11.21 32.33
CA SER A 370 7.31 10.92 33.30
C SER A 370 7.15 9.42 33.35
N GLY A 371 7.34 8.80 34.50
CA GLY A 371 7.15 7.35 34.66
C GLY A 371 5.67 6.97 34.64
N GLY A 372 4.79 7.83 35.13
CA GLY A 372 3.40 7.52 35.38
C GLY A 372 3.22 6.81 36.74
N ALA A 373 2.25 5.89 36.80
CA ALA A 373 2.11 5.02 37.98
C ALA A 373 3.12 3.86 37.91
N GLY A 374 3.01 2.85 38.79
CA GLY A 374 3.93 1.71 38.78
C GLY A 374 5.32 2.00 39.35
N MET A 375 6.21 1.01 39.29
CA MET A 375 7.61 1.12 39.70
C MET A 375 8.47 1.31 38.45
N ASN A 376 8.87 2.55 38.21
CA ASN A 376 9.51 2.94 36.96
C ASN A 376 11.03 2.99 37.06
N GLN A 377 11.69 2.63 35.98
CA GLN A 377 13.14 2.71 35.84
C GLN A 377 13.52 3.78 34.82
N PHE A 378 14.29 4.77 35.25
CA PHE A 378 14.85 5.81 34.40
C PHE A 378 16.33 5.50 34.15
N ILE A 379 16.70 5.14 32.92
CA ILE A 379 18.08 4.78 32.56
C ILE A 379 18.74 5.99 31.90
N ILE A 380 19.84 6.46 32.49
CA ILE A 380 20.66 7.56 31.97
C ILE A 380 22.03 6.99 31.61
N ALA A 381 22.41 7.03 30.33
CA ALA A 381 23.64 6.42 29.83
C ALA A 381 24.77 7.43 29.58
N ALA A 382 26.00 7.04 29.88
CA ALA A 382 27.21 7.80 29.61
C ALA A 382 27.66 7.63 28.14
N ASN A 383 27.20 8.51 27.24
CA ASN A 383 27.74 8.79 25.89
C ASN A 383 26.77 9.80 25.23
N GLY A 384 27.07 11.07 24.94
CA GLY A 384 28.30 11.73 24.51
C GLY A 384 27.97 12.46 23.19
N THR A 385 27.75 13.79 23.16
CA THR A 385 28.68 14.75 22.52
C THR A 385 28.52 16.19 23.06
N ALA A 386 27.51 16.46 23.89
CA ALA A 386 27.47 17.67 24.69
C ALA A 386 27.18 17.25 26.13
N GLY A 387 28.23 16.94 26.91
CA GLY A 387 28.09 17.05 28.36
C GLY A 387 27.43 18.39 28.67
N ASN A 388 26.41 18.39 29.53
CA ASN A 388 25.37 19.43 29.75
C ASN A 388 23.95 19.04 29.28
N ALA A 389 23.61 17.75 29.16
CA ALA A 389 22.20 17.36 29.00
C ALA A 389 21.37 17.87 30.20
N SER A 390 20.15 18.35 29.93
CA SER A 390 19.18 18.68 30.98
C SER A 390 18.03 17.68 30.93
N ILE A 391 18.04 16.76 31.90
CA ILE A 391 17.02 15.73 32.07
C ILE A 391 16.08 16.19 33.18
N THR A 392 14.78 16.25 32.90
CA THR A 392 13.75 16.52 33.89
C THR A 392 12.93 15.27 34.10
N ILE A 393 12.85 14.78 35.34
CA ILE A 393 11.94 13.71 35.74
C ILE A 393 10.78 14.36 36.49
N SER A 394 9.61 14.34 35.87
CA SER A 394 8.45 15.16 36.27
C SER A 394 7.66 14.59 37.46
N ASP A 395 7.74 13.28 37.67
CA ASP A 395 6.89 12.55 38.61
C ASP A 395 7.65 11.47 39.39
N PHE A 396 8.95 11.64 39.62
CA PHE A 396 9.77 10.62 40.30
C PHE A 396 9.20 10.18 41.66
N GLY A 397 8.49 11.08 42.35
CA GLY A 397 7.81 10.78 43.62
C GLY A 397 6.48 10.03 43.50
N SER A 398 6.01 9.68 42.29
CA SER A 398 4.74 8.98 42.05
C SER A 398 4.70 7.59 42.69
N SER A 399 5.86 6.97 42.86
CA SER A 399 6.03 5.65 43.44
C SER A 399 7.34 5.55 44.21
N ALA A 400 7.29 4.88 45.37
CA ALA A 400 8.49 4.62 46.17
C ALA A 400 9.44 3.61 45.52
N GLY A 401 8.97 2.86 44.52
CA GLY A 401 9.77 1.90 43.75
C GLY A 401 10.45 2.49 42.51
N ASN A 402 10.31 3.79 42.25
CA ASN A 402 10.99 4.44 41.13
C ASN A 402 12.51 4.44 41.34
N MET A 403 13.26 4.12 40.29
CA MET A 403 14.71 3.96 40.30
C MET A 403 15.37 4.75 39.16
N VAL A 404 16.53 5.35 39.44
CA VAL A 404 17.41 5.91 38.40
C VAL A 404 18.61 4.98 38.22
N GLN A 405 18.82 4.47 37.01
CA GLN A 405 20.03 3.73 36.66
C GLN A 405 21.00 4.63 35.89
N LEU A 406 22.22 4.78 36.43
CA LEU A 406 23.33 5.47 35.79
C LEU A 406 24.21 4.41 35.12
N TYR A 407 24.10 4.29 33.80
CA TYR A 407 24.77 3.27 33.00
C TYR A 407 25.98 3.84 32.26
N GLY A 408 27.11 3.13 32.26
CA GLY A 408 28.35 3.59 31.62
C GLY A 408 29.12 4.66 32.41
N TYR A 409 28.62 5.06 33.59
CA TYR A 409 29.33 5.95 34.49
C TYR A 409 30.23 5.14 35.42
N GLY A 410 31.52 5.50 35.49
CA GLY A 410 32.49 4.75 36.29
C GLY A 410 32.11 4.59 37.78
N ALA A 411 32.75 3.62 38.45
CA ALA A 411 32.48 3.28 39.84
C ALA A 411 32.37 4.51 40.76
N ASN A 412 31.39 4.48 41.67
CA ASN A 412 31.02 5.55 42.62
C ASN A 412 30.24 6.75 42.04
N GLU A 413 29.74 6.68 40.80
CA GLU A 413 28.97 7.80 40.24
C GLU A 413 27.76 8.20 41.08
N VAL A 414 27.04 7.22 41.63
CA VAL A 414 25.88 7.47 42.50
C VAL A 414 26.25 8.36 43.70
N ALA A 415 27.37 8.08 44.36
CA ALA A 415 27.82 8.86 45.51
C ALA A 415 28.20 10.29 45.11
N LYS A 416 28.90 10.46 43.98
CA LYS A 416 29.24 11.78 43.44
C LYS A 416 27.98 12.57 43.08
N THR A 417 27.06 11.95 42.37
CA THR A 417 25.79 12.56 41.94
C THR A 417 24.96 13.04 43.12
N LEU A 418 24.85 12.24 44.19
CA LEU A 418 24.11 12.65 45.38
C LEU A 418 24.80 13.79 46.14
N SER A 419 26.13 13.88 46.08
CA SER A 419 26.87 14.99 46.72
C SER A 419 26.68 16.34 46.01
N THR A 420 26.21 16.35 44.76
CA THR A 420 25.93 17.57 43.99
C THR A 420 24.47 18.02 44.08
N ALA A 421 23.63 17.36 44.88
CA ALA A 421 22.22 17.68 45.00
C ALA A 421 21.97 19.11 45.52
N VAL A 422 21.22 19.90 44.76
CA VAL A 422 20.77 21.25 45.11
C VAL A 422 19.25 21.28 45.12
N VAL A 423 18.66 21.62 46.27
CA VAL A 423 17.21 21.82 46.40
C VAL A 423 16.86 23.27 46.09
N SER A 424 15.92 23.48 45.17
CA SER A 424 15.38 24.81 44.84
C SER A 424 13.85 24.72 44.75
N GLY A 425 13.16 25.39 45.67
CA GLY A 425 11.71 25.27 45.82
C GLY A 425 11.30 23.83 46.17
N SER A 426 10.43 23.22 45.37
CA SER A 426 9.99 21.83 45.52
C SER A 426 10.84 20.83 44.74
N ASN A 427 11.89 21.27 44.05
CA ASN A 427 12.65 20.43 43.12
C ASN A 427 14.08 20.18 43.64
N THR A 428 14.64 19.03 43.29
CA THR A 428 16.07 18.71 43.52
C THR A 428 16.76 18.55 42.18
N THR A 429 17.92 19.18 42.00
CA THR A 429 18.77 18.99 40.83
C THR A 429 20.09 18.36 41.25
N VAL A 430 20.53 17.34 40.54
CA VAL A 430 21.87 16.73 40.67
C VAL A 430 22.66 16.92 39.39
N THR A 431 23.99 16.93 39.52
CA THR A 431 24.93 17.02 38.40
C THR A 431 25.78 15.77 38.33
N LEU A 432 25.83 15.15 37.14
CA LEU A 432 26.62 13.98 36.81
C LEU A 432 28.06 14.36 36.44
N SER A 433 28.97 13.39 36.40
CA SER A 433 30.40 13.59 36.09
C SER A 433 30.67 14.15 34.68
N ASP A 434 29.74 13.95 33.75
CA ASP A 434 29.78 14.49 32.39
C ASP A 434 29.17 15.91 32.29
N LYS A 435 28.78 16.52 33.43
CA LYS A 435 28.09 17.82 33.56
C LYS A 435 26.62 17.82 33.16
N SER A 436 26.06 16.68 32.77
CA SER A 436 24.61 16.55 32.61
C SER A 436 23.91 16.75 33.95
N THR A 437 22.69 17.27 33.91
CA THR A 437 21.87 17.55 35.10
C THR A 437 20.60 16.72 35.07
N ILE A 438 20.19 16.22 36.23
CA ILE A 438 18.88 15.59 36.42
C ILE A 438 18.11 16.43 37.43
N THR A 439 16.99 17.01 37.00
CA THR A 439 16.04 17.72 37.86
C THR A 439 14.86 16.82 38.17
N PHE A 440 14.63 16.58 39.45
CA PHE A 440 13.49 15.84 39.97
C PHE A 440 12.43 16.83 40.45
N ASN A 441 11.30 16.87 39.75
CA ASN A 441 10.22 17.77 40.13
C ASN A 441 9.48 17.23 41.36
N ASN A 442 9.14 18.13 42.29
CA ASN A 442 8.39 17.81 43.51
C ASN A 442 9.06 16.75 44.41
N VAL A 443 10.39 16.65 44.34
CA VAL A 443 11.21 15.79 45.19
C VAL A 443 12.26 16.65 45.86
N THR A 444 12.31 16.63 47.19
CA THR A 444 13.28 17.40 48.01
C THR A 444 14.25 16.51 48.79
N ASN A 445 14.11 15.18 48.70
CA ASN A 445 14.93 14.22 49.44
C ASN A 445 15.22 12.96 48.60
N LEU A 446 16.38 12.94 47.94
CA LEU A 446 16.87 11.81 47.19
C LEU A 446 17.57 10.80 48.11
N LYS A 447 17.33 9.50 47.89
CA LYS A 447 17.93 8.41 48.67
C LYS A 447 18.90 7.61 47.79
N SER A 448 20.01 7.15 48.35
CA SER A 448 20.95 6.29 47.64
C SER A 448 20.31 5.00 47.11
N GLY A 449 19.37 4.42 47.87
CA GLY A 449 18.62 3.24 47.46
C GLY A 449 17.69 3.45 46.26
N SER A 450 17.50 4.69 45.80
CA SER A 450 16.73 5.03 44.59
C SER A 450 17.61 5.11 43.34
N PHE A 451 18.90 4.79 43.46
CA PHE A 451 19.87 4.82 42.37
C PHE A 451 20.55 3.47 42.19
N ILE A 452 20.81 3.12 40.93
CA ILE A 452 21.62 1.99 40.50
C ILE A 452 22.81 2.57 39.73
N GLY A 453 24.04 2.20 40.09
CA GLY A 453 25.24 2.58 39.34
C GLY A 453 25.92 1.37 38.73
N ASP A 454 26.92 1.61 37.89
CA ASP A 454 27.80 0.54 37.41
C ASP A 454 28.60 -0.08 38.57
N ALA A 455 28.91 -1.37 38.43
CA ALA A 455 29.65 -2.16 39.40
C ALA A 455 31.14 -1.80 39.50
#